data_AF-A0AAD6FL15-F1
#
_entry.id   AF-A0AAD6FL15-F1
#
_cell.length_a   1.000
_cell.length_b   1.000
_cell.length_c   1.000
_cell.angle_alpha   90.00
_cell.angle_beta   90.00
_cell.angle_gamma   90.00
#
_symmetry.space_group_name_H-M   'P 1'
#
loop_
_entity.id
_entity.type
_entity.pdbx_description
1 polymer ?
#
loop_
_entity_poly.entity_id
_entity_poly.type
_entity_poly.pdbx_seq_one_letter_code
_entity_poly.pdbx_strand_id
1 'polypeptide(L)'
;MMSEWISWSACSVSCGMGMRSRERYVKQYPEDGSNCQLQTEETEKCVINDECSPSSCVVTEWAEWDPCSATCGLGMRRRERMVKMPPIDGSMCKTEVAEVEKCMMPECYSFPCMLSPWSDWTECSVTCGRGLRTRQRMLKSDPAECSEELEQSEKCMLPECPVDCMVSEWSEWSECNKSCGKGHTIRTRMIKLEPQLGGSACPETIQRKKCKIRKDGAVEEQPGCRMQPWTSWTDCTKPCGGGIQERFMMVKKKAKGTPTGSCKDRKEIRACNVHPC
;
A
#
# COMPACT_ATOMS: atom_id res chain seq x y z
N MET A 1 42.69 82.01 34.58
CA MET A 1 43.89 81.12 34.58
C MET A 1 43.44 79.66 34.51
N MET A 2 44.03 78.81 33.67
CA MET A 2 43.64 77.39 33.54
C MET A 2 44.50 76.49 34.45
N SER A 3 43.98 75.32 34.82
CA SER A 3 44.78 74.25 35.40
C SER A 3 45.72 73.64 34.37
N GLU A 4 46.74 72.93 34.87
CA GLU A 4 47.45 71.93 34.06
C GLU A 4 46.45 70.89 33.56
N TRP A 5 46.75 70.27 32.42
CA TRP A 5 45.94 69.17 31.91
C TRP A 5 46.08 67.96 32.82
N ILE A 6 44.95 67.31 33.11
CA ILE A 6 44.96 65.99 33.72
C ILE A 6 45.60 65.01 32.73
N SER A 7 46.22 63.95 33.25
CA SER A 7 46.77 62.89 32.41
C SER A 7 45.70 62.28 31.51
N TRP A 8 46.08 61.87 30.31
CA TRP A 8 45.19 61.19 29.38
C TRP A 8 44.47 60.00 30.03
N SER A 9 43.18 59.86 29.71
CA SER A 9 42.42 58.68 30.06
C SER A 9 42.97 57.44 29.36
N ALA A 10 42.57 56.26 29.86
CA ALA A 10 42.82 55.01 29.16
C ALA A 10 42.20 55.08 27.76
N CYS A 11 42.81 54.39 26.79
CA CYS A 11 42.26 54.32 25.45
C CYS A 11 40.86 53.70 25.50
N SER A 12 39.92 54.23 24.73
CA SER A 12 38.53 53.75 24.67
C SER A 12 38.40 52.30 24.20
N VAL A 13 39.48 51.74 23.64
CA VAL A 13 39.58 50.35 23.21
C VAL A 13 40.77 49.67 23.91
N SER A 14 40.63 48.37 24.15
CA SER A 14 41.69 47.53 24.71
C SER A 14 42.62 46.93 23.65
N CYS A 15 42.29 47.05 22.36
CA CYS A 15 43.15 46.70 21.22
C CYS A 15 42.74 47.49 19.96
N GLY A 16 43.68 47.83 19.09
CA GLY A 16 43.48 48.61 17.87
C GLY A 16 43.46 50.12 18.08
N MET A 17 42.89 50.85 17.12
CA MET A 17 42.79 52.32 17.14
C MET A 17 41.54 52.76 17.92
N GLY A 18 41.74 53.48 19.02
CA GLY A 18 40.69 54.10 19.82
C GLY A 18 40.93 55.59 20.04
N MET A 19 40.19 56.17 20.98
CA MET A 19 40.35 57.56 21.39
C MET A 19 40.62 57.64 22.89
N ARG A 20 41.42 58.61 23.29
CA ARG A 20 41.59 58.98 24.70
C ARG A 20 41.39 60.47 24.85
N SER A 21 40.83 60.86 25.97
CA SER A 21 40.51 62.25 26.30
C SER A 21 41.23 62.69 27.57
N ARG A 22 41.49 63.98 27.68
CA ARG A 22 41.93 64.61 28.93
C ARG A 22 41.20 65.91 29.13
N GLU A 23 41.06 66.27 30.38
CA GLU A 23 40.34 67.47 30.79
C GLU A 23 41.23 68.41 31.62
N ARG A 24 40.91 69.70 31.55
CA ARG A 24 41.47 70.74 32.42
C ARG A 24 40.35 71.69 32.79
N TYR A 25 40.47 72.32 33.96
CA TYR A 25 39.45 73.21 34.48
C TYR A 25 39.99 74.62 34.69
N VAL A 26 39.06 75.58 34.76
CA VAL A 26 39.36 76.98 34.97
C VAL A 26 39.72 77.18 36.44
N LYS A 27 40.99 77.47 36.77
CA LYS A 27 41.44 77.75 38.14
C LYS A 27 40.98 79.13 38.63
N GLN A 28 40.85 80.09 37.73
CA GLN A 28 40.42 81.44 38.06
C GLN A 28 39.65 82.05 36.90
N TYR A 29 38.43 82.48 37.16
CA TYR A 29 37.58 83.20 36.22
C TYR A 29 37.98 84.69 36.18
N PRO A 30 37.82 85.39 35.04
CA PRO A 30 38.03 86.84 34.98
C PRO A 30 37.01 87.56 35.88
N GLU A 31 37.43 88.59 36.63
CA GLU A 31 36.56 89.28 37.59
C GLU A 31 35.41 90.09 36.94
N ASP A 32 35.46 90.32 35.62
CA ASP A 32 34.40 91.01 34.85
C ASP A 32 33.18 90.11 34.49
N GLY A 33 33.09 88.89 35.04
CA GLY A 33 31.91 88.03 34.87
C GLY A 33 31.66 87.50 33.44
N SER A 34 32.60 87.68 32.53
CA SER A 34 32.51 87.15 31.16
C SER A 34 32.89 85.66 31.11
N ASN A 35 32.09 84.88 30.37
CA ASN A 35 32.27 83.43 30.26
C ASN A 35 33.52 83.09 29.42
N CYS A 36 34.39 82.21 29.92
CA CYS A 36 35.59 81.77 29.19
C CYS A 36 35.24 80.65 28.20
N GLN A 37 35.26 80.93 26.88
CA GLN A 37 35.22 79.90 25.82
C GLN A 37 36.63 79.35 25.54
N LEU A 38 37.20 78.62 26.49
CA LEU A 38 38.49 77.95 26.31
C LEU A 38 38.29 76.44 26.23
N GLN A 39 39.15 75.75 25.47
CA GLN A 39 39.10 74.29 25.38
C GLN A 39 39.48 73.66 26.72
N THR A 40 38.48 73.05 27.35
CA THR A 40 38.56 72.31 28.62
C THR A 40 38.70 70.80 28.41
N GLU A 41 38.46 70.32 27.19
CA GLU A 41 38.59 68.91 26.82
C GLU A 41 39.39 68.80 25.52
N GLU A 42 40.29 67.82 25.49
CA GLU A 42 41.08 67.46 24.32
C GLU A 42 40.95 65.95 24.11
N THR A 43 40.74 65.52 22.86
CA THR A 43 40.64 64.10 22.50
C THR A 43 41.61 63.80 21.37
N GLU A 44 42.37 62.71 21.52
CA GLU A 44 43.30 62.24 20.50
C GLU A 44 43.13 60.75 20.20
N LYS A 45 43.65 60.35 19.04
CA LYS A 45 43.69 58.94 18.65
C LYS A 45 44.78 58.23 19.44
N CYS A 46 44.44 57.08 20.01
CA CYS A 46 45.38 56.16 20.63
C CYS A 46 45.37 54.83 19.87
N VAL A 47 46.53 54.17 19.80
CA VAL A 47 46.65 52.83 19.23
C VAL A 47 47.21 51.92 20.30
N ILE A 48 46.47 50.86 20.65
CA ILE A 48 46.91 49.81 21.57
C ILE A 48 47.08 48.53 20.78
N ASN A 49 48.32 48.06 20.60
CA ASN A 49 48.70 46.84 19.89
C ASN A 49 48.28 46.80 18.40
N ASP A 50 49.23 47.09 17.50
CA ASP A 50 49.01 47.34 16.06
C ASP A 50 48.67 46.06 15.24
N GLU A 51 48.79 44.87 15.83
CA GLU A 51 48.56 43.58 15.16
C GLU A 51 47.18 42.94 15.46
N CYS A 52 46.18 43.74 15.86
CA CYS A 52 44.81 43.23 15.96
C CYS A 52 44.18 43.09 14.55
N SER A 53 44.29 41.90 13.96
CA SER A 53 43.67 41.59 12.66
C SER A 53 42.14 41.53 12.76
N PRO A 54 41.39 42.26 11.92
CA PRO A 54 39.94 42.33 11.99
C PRO A 54 39.34 41.15 11.22
N SER A 55 38.94 40.07 11.91
CA SER A 55 37.88 39.10 11.50
C SER A 55 38.06 37.68 12.05
N SER A 56 39.21 37.33 12.61
CA SER A 56 39.46 35.97 13.10
C SER A 56 39.35 35.88 14.61
N CYS A 57 38.72 34.80 15.09
CA CYS A 57 38.62 34.55 16.52
C CYS A 57 39.79 33.72 17.02
N VAL A 58 40.20 34.00 18.26
CA VAL A 58 41.31 33.29 18.91
C VAL A 58 40.74 32.05 19.58
N VAL A 59 41.24 30.87 19.21
CA VAL A 59 40.86 29.58 19.78
C VAL A 59 41.94 29.04 20.70
N THR A 60 41.59 28.10 21.59
CA THR A 60 42.57 27.35 22.39
C THR A 60 43.27 26.29 21.53
N GLU A 61 44.33 25.71 22.08
CA GLU A 61 44.83 24.43 21.59
C GLU A 61 43.72 23.36 21.67
N TRP A 62 43.87 22.35 20.81
CA TRP A 62 42.97 21.19 20.81
C TRP A 62 43.08 20.40 22.10
N ALA A 63 41.94 19.95 22.62
CA ALA A 63 41.94 18.91 23.64
C ALA A 63 42.48 17.59 23.07
N GLU A 64 42.86 16.69 23.99
CA GLU A 64 43.18 15.31 23.64
C GLU A 64 41.98 14.64 22.96
N TRP A 65 42.28 13.66 22.11
CA TRP A 65 41.23 12.88 21.46
C TRP A 65 40.47 12.03 22.47
N ASP A 66 39.15 12.03 22.36
CA ASP A 66 38.30 11.07 23.04
C ASP A 66 38.67 9.63 22.65
N PRO A 67 38.40 8.64 23.52
CA PRO A 67 38.46 7.24 23.15
C PRO A 67 37.64 6.95 21.90
N CYS A 68 38.07 5.96 21.12
CA CYS A 68 37.33 5.54 19.93
C CYS A 68 35.91 5.12 20.30
N SER A 69 34.91 5.56 19.53
CA SER A 69 33.49 5.24 19.76
C SER A 69 33.17 3.76 19.63
N ALA A 70 34.05 3.00 18.97
CA ALA A 70 33.96 1.55 18.84
C ALA A 70 35.11 0.90 19.63
N THR A 71 34.89 -0.31 20.15
CA THR A 71 35.92 -1.12 20.80
C THR A 71 36.59 -2.10 19.83
N CYS A 72 35.99 -2.34 18.66
CA CYS A 72 36.51 -3.14 17.56
C CYS A 72 36.06 -2.55 16.22
N GLY A 73 36.78 -2.82 15.13
CA GLY A 73 36.43 -2.35 13.78
C GLY A 73 36.57 -0.85 13.58
N LEU A 74 35.73 -0.28 12.70
CA LEU A 74 35.77 1.13 12.36
C LEU A 74 34.94 1.95 13.35
N GLY A 75 35.60 2.85 14.07
CA GLY A 75 34.95 3.83 14.95
C GLY A 75 35.26 5.26 14.57
N MET A 76 34.75 6.19 15.36
CA MET A 76 35.06 7.61 15.28
C MET A 76 35.59 8.10 16.62
N ARG A 77 36.59 8.99 16.60
CA ARG A 77 37.04 9.73 17.78
C ARG A 77 36.81 11.22 17.54
N ARG A 78 36.56 11.96 18.61
CA ARG A 78 36.27 13.39 18.59
C ARG A 78 37.27 14.13 19.47
N ARG A 79 37.64 15.34 19.07
CA ARG A 79 38.29 16.31 19.96
C ARG A 79 37.66 17.68 19.77
N GLU A 80 37.71 18.48 20.82
CA GLU A 80 37.09 19.81 20.84
C GLU A 80 38.09 20.87 21.32
N ARG A 81 37.90 22.11 20.87
CA ARG A 81 38.64 23.29 21.34
C ARG A 81 37.68 24.45 21.56
N MET A 82 38.06 25.37 22.45
CA MET A 82 37.20 26.47 22.84
C MET A 82 37.60 27.77 22.15
N VAL A 83 36.62 28.66 21.98
CA VAL A 83 36.88 30.04 21.55
C VAL A 83 37.33 30.84 22.76
N LYS A 84 38.58 31.30 22.75
CA LYS A 84 39.16 32.12 23.81
C LYS A 84 38.71 33.57 23.71
N MET A 85 38.57 34.09 22.49
CA MET A 85 38.06 35.45 22.23
C MET A 85 37.19 35.46 20.97
N PRO A 86 35.92 35.92 21.06
CA PRO A 86 35.05 36.06 19.90
C PRO A 86 35.45 37.26 19.02
N PRO A 87 35.02 37.30 17.74
CA PRO A 87 35.24 38.44 16.86
C PRO A 87 34.63 39.75 17.40
N ILE A 88 35.31 40.86 17.18
CA ILE A 88 34.90 42.21 17.63
C ILE A 88 33.54 42.63 17.05
N ASP A 89 33.20 42.14 15.85
CA ASP A 89 31.96 42.42 15.13
C ASP A 89 30.73 41.66 15.67
N GLY A 90 30.86 40.92 16.77
CA GLY A 90 29.77 40.15 17.38
C GLY A 90 29.30 38.94 16.55
N SER A 91 29.98 38.65 15.44
CA SER A 91 29.71 37.50 14.58
C SER A 91 30.25 36.21 15.19
N MET A 92 29.64 35.07 14.82
CA MET A 92 30.08 33.75 15.26
C MET A 92 31.44 33.39 14.64
N CYS A 93 32.27 32.70 15.41
CA CYS A 93 33.52 32.10 14.92
C CYS A 93 33.26 31.17 13.72
N LYS A 94 33.95 31.43 12.61
CA LYS A 94 33.94 30.55 11.42
C LYS A 94 34.95 29.39 11.52
N THR A 95 35.75 29.36 12.58
CA THR A 95 36.76 28.33 12.82
C THR A 95 36.11 27.06 13.39
N GLU A 96 36.56 25.89 12.93
CA GLU A 96 36.10 24.60 13.44
C GLU A 96 36.50 24.40 14.89
N VAL A 97 35.51 24.15 15.76
CA VAL A 97 35.68 23.93 17.21
C VAL A 97 35.59 22.45 17.61
N ALA A 98 35.20 21.59 16.67
CA ALA A 98 35.12 20.15 16.86
C ALA A 98 35.67 19.46 15.62
N GLU A 99 36.49 18.44 15.84
CA GLU A 99 37.08 17.61 14.78
C GLU A 99 36.73 16.15 15.05
N VAL A 100 36.39 15.42 13.99
CA VAL A 100 36.04 14.00 14.06
C VAL A 100 36.91 13.24 13.08
N GLU A 101 37.56 12.19 13.58
CA GLU A 101 38.45 11.34 12.79
C GLU A 101 38.03 9.87 12.90
N LYS A 102 38.26 9.11 11.83
CA LYS A 102 38.07 7.66 11.85
C LYS A 102 39.20 7.02 12.66
N CYS A 103 38.85 6.14 13.59
CA CYS A 103 39.77 5.27 14.30
C CYS A 103 39.57 3.82 13.87
N MET A 104 40.67 3.11 13.66
CA MET A 104 40.65 1.67 13.39
C MET A 104 41.00 0.93 14.68
N MET A 105 40.03 0.21 15.23
CA MET A 105 40.19 -0.68 16.38
C MET A 105 40.47 -2.11 15.90
N PRO A 106 40.89 -3.03 16.79
CA PRO A 106 41.09 -4.43 16.41
C PRO A 106 39.88 -5.00 15.67
N GLU A 107 40.12 -5.92 14.73
CA GLU A 107 39.03 -6.53 13.96
C GLU A 107 37.98 -7.13 14.89
N CYS A 108 36.70 -6.84 14.62
CA CYS A 108 35.62 -7.48 15.34
C CYS A 108 35.58 -8.96 14.93
N TYR A 109 35.88 -9.84 15.87
CA TYR A 109 35.75 -11.28 15.65
C TYR A 109 34.27 -11.65 15.69
N SER A 110 33.64 -11.75 14.52
CA SER A 110 32.30 -12.34 14.41
C SER A 110 32.45 -13.85 14.43
N PHE A 111 31.90 -14.50 15.46
CA PHE A 111 31.78 -15.94 15.44
C PHE A 111 30.69 -16.32 14.43
N PRO A 112 30.97 -17.22 13.48
CA PRO A 112 29.98 -17.64 12.51
C PRO A 112 28.81 -18.35 13.21
N CYS A 113 27.59 -18.00 12.81
CA CYS A 113 26.37 -18.68 13.25
C CYS A 113 26.42 -20.15 12.84
N MET A 114 26.49 -21.08 13.79
CA MET A 114 26.36 -22.50 13.47
C MET A 114 24.89 -22.84 13.27
N LEU A 115 24.53 -23.18 12.04
CA LEU A 115 23.19 -23.64 11.67
C LEU A 115 23.17 -25.16 11.47
N SER A 116 22.03 -25.78 11.69
CA SER A 116 21.79 -27.17 11.27
C SER A 116 21.71 -27.27 9.75
N PRO A 117 21.90 -28.47 9.17
CA PRO A 117 21.43 -28.69 7.81
C PRO A 117 19.92 -28.41 7.73
N TRP A 118 19.48 -28.03 6.53
CA TRP A 118 18.05 -27.94 6.22
C TRP A 118 17.39 -29.31 6.38
N SER A 119 16.15 -29.30 6.84
CA SER A 119 15.26 -30.46 6.73
C SER A 119 15.02 -30.80 5.26
N ASP A 120 14.48 -32.00 5.04
CA ASP A 120 13.84 -32.30 3.77
C ASP A 120 12.67 -31.33 3.52
N TRP A 121 12.35 -31.16 2.25
CA TRP A 121 11.18 -30.40 1.84
C TRP A 121 9.90 -31.11 2.29
N THR A 122 8.92 -30.34 2.76
CA THR A 122 7.56 -30.84 2.94
C THR A 122 6.97 -31.29 1.61
N GLU A 123 5.87 -32.02 1.68
CA GLU A 123 4.99 -32.19 0.53
C GLU A 123 4.48 -30.83 0.02
N CYS A 124 4.06 -30.82 -1.24
CA CYS A 124 3.48 -29.63 -1.85
C CYS A 124 2.15 -29.28 -1.13
N SER A 125 1.90 -28.00 -0.90
CA SER A 125 0.70 -27.51 -0.21
C SER A 125 -0.62 -27.84 -0.92
N VAL A 126 -0.55 -28.29 -2.18
CA VAL A 126 -1.68 -28.67 -3.02
C VAL A 126 -1.44 -30.08 -3.57
N THR A 127 -2.51 -30.75 -3.96
CA THR A 127 -2.45 -32.07 -4.62
C THR A 127 -2.38 -31.98 -6.15
N CYS A 128 -2.62 -30.80 -6.72
CA CYS A 128 -2.57 -30.51 -8.15
C CYS A 128 -2.27 -29.02 -8.38
N GLY A 129 -1.72 -28.68 -9.54
CA GLY A 129 -1.42 -27.31 -9.94
C GLY A 129 -0.24 -26.70 -9.19
N ARG A 130 -0.33 -25.40 -8.90
CA ARG A 130 0.76 -24.62 -8.29
C ARG A 130 0.58 -24.54 -6.78
N GLY A 131 1.60 -24.93 -6.04
CA GLY A 131 1.64 -24.81 -4.59
C GLY A 131 3.01 -24.35 -4.08
N LEU A 132 3.19 -24.50 -2.77
CA LEU A 132 4.44 -24.21 -2.08
C LEU A 132 4.87 -25.44 -1.28
N ARG A 133 6.18 -25.64 -1.17
CA ARG A 133 6.80 -26.56 -0.20
C ARG A 133 7.73 -25.76 0.69
N THR A 134 7.85 -26.15 1.94
CA THR A 134 8.71 -25.47 2.92
C THR A 134 9.73 -26.43 3.49
N ARG A 135 10.82 -25.89 4.01
CA ARG A 135 11.80 -26.63 4.80
C ARG A 135 12.37 -25.71 5.88
N GLN A 136 12.86 -26.30 6.95
CA GLN A 136 13.32 -25.56 8.12
C GLN A 136 14.70 -26.01 8.56
N ARG A 137 15.46 -25.10 9.17
CA ARG A 137 16.74 -25.38 9.84
C ARG A 137 16.75 -24.70 11.21
N MET A 138 17.63 -25.15 12.09
CA MET A 138 17.74 -24.66 13.46
C MET A 138 19.10 -24.01 13.70
N LEU A 139 19.14 -23.07 14.63
CA LEU A 139 20.40 -22.52 15.16
C LEU A 139 20.98 -23.52 16.18
N LYS A 140 22.22 -23.98 15.95
CA LYS A 140 22.93 -24.90 16.87
C LYS A 140 23.64 -24.17 17.99
N SER A 141 24.11 -22.95 17.75
CA SER A 141 24.70 -22.09 18.76
C SER A 141 24.32 -20.65 18.47
N ASP A 142 23.94 -19.91 19.51
CA ASP A 142 23.49 -18.53 19.43
C ASP A 142 24.58 -17.58 19.94
N PRO A 143 25.54 -17.14 19.10
CA PRO A 143 26.17 -15.86 19.33
C PRO A 143 25.11 -14.78 19.12
N ALA A 144 25.05 -13.81 20.03
CA ALA A 144 23.94 -12.87 20.30
C ALA A 144 23.38 -12.05 19.11
N GLU A 145 23.82 -12.27 17.86
CA GLU A 145 23.38 -11.57 16.65
C GLU A 145 23.36 -12.50 15.41
N CYS A 146 22.57 -13.58 15.43
CA CYS A 146 22.35 -14.40 14.24
C CYS A 146 21.06 -13.99 13.49
N SER A 147 21.21 -13.17 12.44
CA SER A 147 20.13 -12.76 11.53
C SER A 147 20.03 -13.69 10.29
N GLU A 148 19.99 -14.99 10.52
CA GLU A 148 19.96 -16.00 9.45
C GLU A 148 18.54 -16.53 9.21
N GLU A 149 18.20 -16.85 7.94
CA GLU A 149 16.88 -17.37 7.58
C GLU A 149 16.72 -18.83 8.04
N LEU A 150 15.73 -19.12 8.87
CA LEU A 150 15.47 -20.45 9.46
C LEU A 150 14.40 -21.26 8.71
N GLU A 151 13.63 -20.60 7.85
CA GLU A 151 12.57 -21.22 7.05
C GLU A 151 12.75 -20.81 5.60
N GLN A 152 12.64 -21.78 4.69
CA GLN A 152 12.69 -21.52 3.26
C GLN A 152 11.43 -22.06 2.60
N SER A 153 10.89 -21.30 1.64
CA SER A 153 9.77 -21.70 0.80
C SER A 153 10.16 -21.76 -0.68
N GLU A 154 9.63 -22.74 -1.39
CA GLU A 154 9.83 -22.92 -2.83
C GLU A 154 8.51 -23.27 -3.52
N LYS A 155 8.34 -22.82 -4.76
CA LYS A 155 7.21 -23.17 -5.61
C LYS A 155 7.30 -24.61 -6.07
N CYS A 156 6.23 -25.38 -5.88
CA CYS A 156 6.06 -26.71 -6.47
C CYS A 156 5.00 -26.67 -7.57
N MET A 157 5.24 -27.41 -8.65
CA MET A 157 4.32 -27.56 -9.78
C MET A 157 3.95 -29.04 -9.90
N LEU A 158 2.68 -29.33 -9.60
CA LEU A 158 2.04 -30.62 -9.80
C LEU A 158 1.20 -30.60 -11.08
N PRO A 159 0.72 -31.76 -11.56
CA PRO A 159 -0.20 -31.82 -12.69
C PRO A 159 -1.40 -30.88 -12.51
N GLU A 160 -1.87 -30.28 -13.59
CA GLU A 160 -3.02 -29.37 -13.58
C GLU A 160 -4.23 -30.00 -12.89
N CYS A 161 -4.99 -29.17 -12.16
CA CYS A 161 -6.13 -29.65 -11.39
C CYS A 161 -7.29 -30.09 -12.31
N PRO A 162 -8.05 -31.14 -11.91
CA PRO A 162 -9.28 -31.48 -12.60
C PRO A 162 -10.25 -30.32 -12.51
N VAL A 163 -10.88 -30.00 -13.63
CA VAL A 163 -11.87 -28.91 -13.72
C VAL A 163 -13.24 -29.55 -13.84
N ASP A 164 -14.06 -29.38 -12.81
CA ASP A 164 -15.42 -29.90 -12.80
C ASP A 164 -16.32 -29.13 -13.77
N CYS A 165 -17.34 -29.81 -14.28
CA CYS A 165 -18.36 -29.16 -15.09
C CYS A 165 -19.11 -28.09 -14.29
N MET A 166 -19.17 -26.88 -14.83
CA MET A 166 -20.02 -25.81 -14.29
C MET A 166 -21.23 -25.60 -15.19
N VAL A 167 -22.41 -25.53 -14.59
CA VAL A 167 -23.68 -25.27 -15.28
C VAL A 167 -24.26 -23.93 -14.85
N SER A 168 -25.14 -23.37 -15.66
CA SER A 168 -25.90 -22.18 -15.29
C SER A 168 -26.98 -22.49 -14.26
N GLU A 169 -27.55 -21.42 -13.71
CA GLU A 169 -28.84 -21.50 -13.06
C GLU A 169 -29.90 -22.05 -14.02
N TRP A 170 -30.92 -22.68 -13.44
CA TRP A 170 -32.07 -23.17 -14.18
C TRP A 170 -32.87 -22.02 -14.77
N SER A 171 -33.41 -22.22 -15.96
CA SER A 171 -34.49 -21.38 -16.48
C SER A 171 -35.73 -21.48 -15.58
N GLU A 172 -36.61 -20.51 -15.75
CA GLU A 172 -37.98 -20.64 -15.27
C GLU A 172 -38.65 -21.89 -15.85
N TRP A 173 -39.61 -22.42 -15.09
CA TRP A 173 -40.43 -23.53 -15.55
C TRP A 173 -41.32 -23.09 -16.70
N SER A 174 -41.37 -23.91 -17.75
CA SER A 174 -42.38 -23.77 -18.78
C SER A 174 -43.78 -23.92 -18.19
N GLU A 175 -44.77 -23.45 -18.94
CA GLU A 175 -46.17 -23.80 -18.69
C GLU A 175 -46.38 -25.32 -18.79
N CYS A 176 -47.51 -25.79 -18.27
CA CYS A 176 -47.89 -27.20 -18.39
C CYS A 176 -48.17 -27.54 -19.86
N ASN A 177 -47.57 -28.61 -20.38
CA ASN A 177 -47.78 -29.09 -21.75
C ASN A 177 -49.20 -29.62 -22.04
N LYS A 178 -50.15 -29.44 -21.13
CA LYS A 178 -51.55 -29.77 -21.33
C LYS A 178 -52.38 -28.66 -20.74
N SER A 179 -53.41 -28.27 -21.49
CA SER A 179 -54.43 -27.32 -21.05
C SER A 179 -55.43 -27.90 -20.04
N CYS A 180 -55.41 -29.22 -19.80
CA CYS A 180 -56.22 -29.87 -18.78
C CYS A 180 -55.61 -31.22 -18.32
N GLY A 181 -55.91 -31.63 -17.09
CA GLY A 181 -55.51 -32.93 -16.56
C GLY A 181 -54.02 -33.03 -16.20
N LYS A 182 -53.46 -34.25 -16.24
CA LYS A 182 -52.06 -34.55 -15.89
C LYS A 182 -51.13 -34.27 -17.07
N GLY A 183 -50.20 -33.33 -16.92
CA GLY A 183 -49.16 -32.98 -17.88
C GLY A 183 -47.77 -32.89 -17.24
N HIS A 184 -46.83 -32.26 -17.92
CA HIS A 184 -45.51 -31.91 -17.37
C HIS A 184 -45.07 -30.50 -17.77
N THR A 185 -44.27 -29.88 -16.90
CA THR A 185 -43.49 -28.67 -17.17
C THR A 185 -42.03 -29.06 -17.36
N ILE A 186 -41.29 -28.23 -18.09
CA ILE A 186 -39.88 -28.44 -18.39
C ILE A 186 -39.12 -27.17 -18.01
N ARG A 187 -37.89 -27.33 -17.50
CA ARG A 187 -36.92 -26.24 -17.43
C ARG A 187 -35.55 -26.73 -17.91
N THR A 188 -34.71 -25.80 -18.34
CA THR A 188 -33.41 -26.08 -18.96
C THR A 188 -32.32 -25.22 -18.33
N ARG A 189 -31.09 -25.71 -18.33
CA ARG A 189 -29.88 -24.94 -18.00
C ARG A 189 -28.76 -25.26 -18.99
N MET A 190 -27.78 -24.37 -19.12
CA MET A 190 -26.62 -24.59 -19.99
C MET A 190 -25.41 -25.09 -19.21
N ILE A 191 -24.53 -25.80 -19.92
CA ILE A 191 -23.16 -26.01 -19.47
C ILE A 191 -22.40 -24.71 -19.75
N LYS A 192 -21.79 -24.14 -18.71
CA LYS A 192 -20.91 -22.96 -18.78
C LYS A 192 -19.46 -23.35 -18.96
N LEU A 193 -19.05 -24.47 -18.37
CA LEU A 193 -17.71 -25.03 -18.50
C LEU A 193 -17.81 -26.54 -18.59
N GLU A 194 -17.25 -27.10 -19.66
CA GLU A 194 -17.11 -28.54 -19.82
C GLU A 194 -16.03 -29.09 -18.88
N PRO A 195 -16.19 -30.34 -18.40
CA PRO A 195 -15.22 -30.93 -17.49
C PRO A 195 -13.89 -31.17 -18.22
N GLN A 196 -12.78 -30.90 -17.54
CA GLN A 196 -11.43 -31.10 -18.09
C GLN A 196 -10.59 -31.94 -17.14
N LEU A 197 -9.57 -32.61 -17.70
CA LEU A 197 -8.53 -33.32 -16.94
C LEU A 197 -9.09 -34.33 -15.91
N GLY A 198 -10.18 -35.02 -16.27
CA GLY A 198 -10.83 -36.00 -15.39
C GLY A 198 -11.79 -35.39 -14.36
N GLY A 199 -12.16 -34.13 -14.50
CA GLY A 199 -13.21 -33.49 -13.69
C GLY A 199 -14.59 -34.14 -13.86
N SER A 200 -15.48 -33.82 -12.94
CA SER A 200 -16.80 -34.41 -12.81
C SER A 200 -17.71 -34.08 -14.00
N ALA A 201 -18.38 -35.10 -14.54
CA ALA A 201 -19.29 -34.96 -15.66
C ALA A 201 -20.45 -33.99 -15.36
N CYS A 202 -20.94 -33.32 -16.40
CA CYS A 202 -22.03 -32.35 -16.26
C CYS A 202 -23.32 -32.99 -15.76
N PRO A 203 -23.98 -32.37 -14.75
CA PRO A 203 -25.28 -32.83 -14.30
C PRO A 203 -26.35 -32.53 -15.37
N GLU A 204 -27.53 -33.15 -15.26
CA GLU A 204 -28.60 -33.01 -16.26
C GLU A 204 -28.93 -31.55 -16.60
N THR A 205 -29.07 -31.26 -17.89
CA THR A 205 -29.38 -29.91 -18.42
C THR A 205 -30.87 -29.68 -18.66
N ILE A 206 -31.69 -30.74 -18.55
CA ILE A 206 -33.15 -30.69 -18.71
C ILE A 206 -33.79 -31.31 -17.48
N GLN A 207 -34.77 -30.63 -16.90
CA GLN A 207 -35.58 -31.19 -15.84
C GLN A 207 -37.06 -31.17 -16.20
N ARG A 208 -37.76 -32.27 -15.87
CA ARG A 208 -39.21 -32.41 -16.08
C ARG A 208 -39.93 -32.55 -14.75
N LYS A 209 -41.00 -31.79 -14.55
CA LYS A 209 -41.84 -31.86 -13.36
C LYS A 209 -43.30 -32.11 -13.75
N LYS A 210 -43.97 -33.01 -13.02
CA LYS A 210 -45.39 -33.30 -13.26
C LYS A 210 -46.23 -32.09 -12.87
N CYS A 211 -47.20 -31.71 -13.71
CA CYS A 211 -48.19 -30.68 -13.45
C CYS A 211 -49.61 -31.22 -13.60
N LYS A 212 -50.55 -30.58 -12.90
CA LYS A 212 -51.99 -30.89 -13.02
C LYS A 212 -52.73 -29.58 -13.22
N ILE A 213 -53.36 -29.40 -14.38
CA ILE A 213 -54.30 -28.29 -14.59
C ILE A 213 -55.69 -28.76 -14.19
N ARG A 214 -56.34 -28.03 -13.27
CA ARG A 214 -57.70 -28.32 -12.81
C ARG A 214 -58.64 -28.35 -14.01
N LYS A 215 -59.44 -29.41 -14.12
CA LYS A 215 -60.51 -29.51 -15.11
C LYS A 215 -61.63 -28.57 -14.66
N ASP A 216 -61.73 -27.38 -15.24
CA ASP A 216 -63.05 -26.74 -15.34
C ASP A 216 -63.79 -27.45 -16.48
N GLY A 217 -64.53 -28.50 -16.11
CA GLY A 217 -65.48 -29.23 -16.93
C GLY A 217 -64.91 -29.98 -18.15
N ALA A 218 -64.31 -31.14 -17.95
CA ALA A 218 -64.08 -32.09 -19.04
C ALA A 218 -64.76 -33.42 -18.76
N VAL A 219 -65.97 -33.55 -19.32
CA VAL A 219 -66.66 -34.82 -19.57
C VAL A 219 -65.86 -35.58 -20.63
N GLU A 220 -65.77 -36.89 -20.44
CA GLU A 220 -65.14 -37.86 -21.34
C GLU A 220 -65.72 -37.80 -22.76
N GLU A 221 -64.89 -38.31 -23.67
CA GLU A 221 -65.08 -38.45 -25.12
C GLU A 221 -66.53 -38.44 -25.59
N GLN A 222 -66.93 -37.37 -26.27
CA GLN A 222 -68.12 -37.35 -27.11
C GLN A 222 -67.84 -36.68 -28.45
N PRO A 223 -68.51 -37.14 -29.53
CA PRO A 223 -68.21 -36.76 -30.91
C PRO A 223 -68.61 -35.30 -31.17
N GLY A 224 -67.66 -34.45 -31.55
CA GLY A 224 -67.98 -33.06 -31.93
C GLY A 224 -66.83 -32.05 -31.95
N CYS A 225 -65.64 -32.40 -31.45
CA CYS A 225 -64.48 -31.51 -31.41
C CYS A 225 -63.50 -31.83 -32.56
N ARG A 226 -63.54 -31.04 -33.64
CA ARG A 226 -62.59 -31.18 -34.77
C ARG A 226 -61.36 -30.31 -34.52
N MET A 227 -60.24 -30.93 -34.15
CA MET A 227 -58.94 -30.25 -34.01
C MET A 227 -58.27 -30.01 -35.37
N GLN A 228 -57.47 -28.96 -35.49
CA GLN A 228 -56.50 -28.82 -36.57
C GLN A 228 -55.33 -29.81 -36.36
N PRO A 229 -54.57 -30.16 -37.40
CA PRO A 229 -53.28 -30.82 -37.20
C PRO A 229 -52.35 -29.92 -36.37
N TRP A 230 -51.36 -30.52 -35.72
CA TRP A 230 -50.32 -29.78 -35.00
C TRP A 230 -49.60 -28.81 -35.94
N THR A 231 -49.30 -27.61 -35.46
CA THR A 231 -48.36 -26.72 -36.14
C THR A 231 -46.97 -27.36 -36.20
N SER A 232 -46.12 -26.86 -37.09
CA SER A 232 -44.68 -27.04 -36.95
C SER A 232 -44.21 -26.50 -35.60
N TRP A 233 -43.08 -27.03 -35.12
CA TRP A 233 -42.41 -26.46 -33.96
C TRP A 233 -41.97 -25.03 -34.25
N THR A 234 -42.10 -24.16 -33.26
CA THR A 234 -41.49 -22.82 -33.31
C THR A 234 -39.98 -22.95 -33.44
N ASP A 235 -39.31 -21.85 -33.79
CA ASP A 235 -37.87 -21.75 -33.59
C ASP A 235 -37.53 -21.92 -32.10
N CYS A 236 -36.32 -22.41 -31.84
CA CYS A 236 -35.86 -22.57 -30.49
C CYS A 236 -35.68 -21.20 -29.83
N THR A 237 -36.13 -21.03 -28.59
CA THR A 237 -35.99 -19.75 -27.87
C THR A 237 -34.53 -19.31 -27.69
N LYS A 238 -33.57 -20.22 -27.83
CA LYS A 238 -32.14 -19.93 -27.80
C LYS A 238 -31.40 -20.66 -28.93
N PRO A 239 -30.36 -20.05 -29.53
CA PRO A 239 -29.57 -20.71 -30.58
C PRO A 239 -28.72 -21.88 -30.04
N CYS A 240 -28.29 -21.83 -28.78
CA CYS A 240 -27.49 -22.82 -28.08
C CYS A 240 -27.72 -22.67 -26.55
N GLY A 241 -27.18 -23.57 -25.72
CA GLY A 241 -27.27 -23.47 -24.25
C GLY A 241 -28.66 -23.80 -23.66
N GLY A 242 -29.47 -24.57 -24.36
CA GLY A 242 -30.77 -25.03 -23.90
C GLY A 242 -31.86 -23.96 -24.04
N GLY A 243 -32.70 -24.16 -25.05
CA GLY A 243 -33.94 -23.42 -25.25
C GLY A 243 -35.15 -24.34 -25.21
N ILE A 244 -36.31 -23.75 -25.51
CA ILE A 244 -37.60 -24.42 -25.56
C ILE A 244 -38.21 -24.19 -26.95
N GLN A 245 -38.86 -25.21 -27.48
CA GLN A 245 -39.75 -25.11 -28.64
C GLN A 245 -41.16 -25.45 -28.23
N GLU A 246 -42.11 -24.78 -28.89
CA GLU A 246 -43.54 -24.97 -28.67
C GLU A 246 -44.24 -25.34 -29.97
N ARG A 247 -45.31 -26.11 -29.89
CA ARG A 247 -46.25 -26.31 -31.00
C ARG A 247 -47.67 -26.37 -30.49
N PHE A 248 -48.62 -26.01 -31.35
CA PHE A 248 -50.01 -25.83 -30.97
C PHE A 248 -50.93 -26.71 -31.81
N MET A 249 -52.03 -27.15 -31.20
CA MET A 249 -53.12 -27.82 -31.87
C MET A 249 -54.40 -27.08 -31.50
N MET A 250 -54.91 -26.29 -32.44
CA MET A 250 -56.06 -25.42 -32.22
C MET A 250 -57.38 -26.08 -32.61
N VAL A 251 -58.45 -25.65 -31.96
CA VAL A 251 -59.82 -26.10 -32.27
C VAL A 251 -60.31 -25.51 -33.58
N LYS A 252 -60.67 -26.34 -34.58
CA LYS A 252 -61.16 -25.88 -35.89
C LYS A 252 -62.66 -25.55 -35.91
N LYS A 253 -63.49 -26.34 -35.21
CA LYS A 253 -64.94 -26.14 -35.16
C LYS A 253 -65.52 -26.71 -33.86
N LYS A 254 -66.38 -25.93 -33.19
CA LYS A 254 -67.22 -26.38 -32.05
C LYS A 254 -68.64 -26.63 -32.56
N ALA A 255 -69.26 -27.77 -32.25
CA ALA A 255 -70.64 -28.04 -32.66
C ALA A 255 -71.63 -27.14 -31.88
N LYS A 256 -72.73 -26.71 -32.52
CA LYS A 256 -73.82 -25.98 -31.82
C LYS A 256 -74.42 -26.93 -30.76
N GLY A 257 -74.34 -26.54 -29.49
CA GLY A 257 -74.79 -27.35 -28.35
C GLY A 257 -73.66 -27.99 -27.51
N THR A 258 -72.38 -27.79 -27.88
CA THR A 258 -71.25 -28.29 -27.07
C THR A 258 -71.06 -27.40 -25.83
N PRO A 259 -70.96 -27.93 -24.60
CA PRO A 259 -70.69 -27.13 -23.41
C PRO A 259 -69.34 -26.43 -23.52
N THR A 260 -69.30 -25.19 -23.01
CA THR A 260 -68.24 -24.16 -23.20
C THR A 260 -66.82 -24.59 -22.77
N GLY A 261 -66.65 -25.77 -22.15
CA GLY A 261 -65.37 -26.28 -21.63
C GLY A 261 -64.74 -27.49 -22.35
N SER A 262 -65.43 -28.16 -23.28
CA SER A 262 -65.01 -29.49 -23.80
C SER A 262 -63.87 -29.46 -24.84
N CYS A 263 -63.80 -28.43 -25.67
CA CYS A 263 -62.89 -28.36 -26.82
C CYS A 263 -61.90 -27.20 -26.62
N LYS A 264 -60.70 -27.51 -26.10
CA LYS A 264 -59.61 -26.56 -25.80
C LYS A 264 -58.38 -26.85 -26.66
N ASP A 265 -57.62 -25.80 -26.94
CA ASP A 265 -56.35 -25.91 -27.65
C ASP A 265 -55.34 -26.73 -26.83
N ARG A 266 -54.48 -27.46 -27.52
CA ARG A 266 -53.38 -28.22 -26.91
C ARG A 266 -52.06 -27.54 -27.26
N LYS A 267 -51.14 -27.55 -26.32
CA LYS A 267 -49.80 -26.96 -26.46
C LYS A 267 -48.79 -28.02 -26.07
N GLU A 268 -47.82 -28.31 -26.92
CA GLU A 268 -46.72 -29.21 -26.57
C GLU A 268 -45.42 -28.42 -26.49
N ILE A 269 -44.57 -28.82 -25.55
CA ILE A 269 -43.33 -28.13 -25.22
C ILE A 269 -42.20 -29.16 -25.20
N ARG A 270 -41.06 -28.84 -25.82
CA ARG A 270 -39.85 -29.65 -25.75
C ARG A 270 -38.61 -28.79 -25.57
N ALA A 271 -37.57 -29.37 -24.99
CA ALA A 271 -36.24 -28.75 -24.98
C ALA A 271 -35.61 -28.83 -26.38
N CYS A 272 -34.80 -27.83 -26.72
CA CYS A 272 -34.06 -27.73 -27.97
C CYS A 272 -32.68 -27.11 -27.70
N ASN A 273 -31.75 -27.28 -28.63
CA ASN A 273 -30.40 -26.67 -28.61
C ASN A 273 -29.67 -26.81 -27.26
N VAL A 274 -29.72 -28.00 -26.64
CA VAL A 274 -29.11 -28.29 -25.33
C VAL A 274 -27.60 -28.52 -25.39
N HIS A 275 -26.97 -28.27 -26.53
CA HIS A 275 -25.52 -28.25 -26.68
C HIS A 275 -24.94 -26.94 -26.11
N PRO A 276 -23.66 -26.93 -25.72
CA PRO A 276 -22.97 -25.71 -25.31
C PRO A 276 -23.04 -24.61 -26.39
N CYS A 277 -23.13 -23.37 -25.93
CA CYS A 277 -22.61 -22.24 -26.68
C CYS A 277 -21.10 -22.17 -26.40
#